data_AF-A0A810AHB0-F1
#
_entry.id   AF-A0A810AHB0-F1
#
_cell.length_a   1.000
_cell.length_b   1.000
_cell.length_c   1.000
_cell.angle_alpha   90.00
_cell.angle_beta   90.00
_cell.angle_gamma   90.00
#
_symmetry.space_group_name_H-M   'P 1'
#
loop_
_entity.id
_entity.type
_entity.pdbx_description
1 polymer ?
#
loop_
_entity_poly.entity_id
_entity_poly.type
_entity_poly.pdbx_seq_one_letter_code
_entity_poly.pdbx_strand_id
1 'polypeptide(L)' 'MTATARKIAVLFYNAVRYGMDYVDPGASSYETRYRTRVVNNLQRRAKAFGFVHLPLEPKVDAAVS' A
#
# COMPACT_ATOMS: atom_id res chain seq x y z
N MET A 1 -6.27 -12.94 12.72
CA MET A 1 -5.66 -12.99 11.37
C MET A 1 -6.40 -14.00 10.46
N THR A 2 -7.72 -13.90 10.33
CA THR A 2 -8.53 -14.81 9.47
C THR A 2 -9.05 -14.13 8.20
N ALA A 3 -9.10 -12.80 8.19
CA ALA A 3 -9.52 -11.98 7.05
C ALA A 3 -8.56 -12.08 5.85
N THR A 4 -7.30 -12.42 6.06
CA THR A 4 -6.27 -12.56 5.01
C THR A 4 -6.33 -13.93 4.32
N ALA A 5 -6.44 -15.02 5.08
CA ALA A 5 -6.47 -16.38 4.54
C ALA A 5 -7.73 -16.64 3.70
N ARG A 6 -8.91 -16.28 4.22
CA ARG A 6 -10.18 -16.43 3.48
C ARG A 6 -10.16 -15.67 2.16
N LYS A 7 -9.63 -14.45 2.15
CA LYS A 7 -9.59 -13.62 0.94
C LYS A 7 -8.67 -14.20 -0.12
N ILE A 8 -7.50 -14.71 0.28
CA ILE A 8 -6.57 -15.40 -0.61
C ILE A 8 -7.20 -16.68 -1.17
N ALA A 9 -7.84 -17.50 -0.32
CA ALA A 9 -8.48 -18.75 -0.75
C ALA A 9 -9.58 -18.52 -1.79
N VAL A 10 -10.41 -17.48 -1.61
CA VAL A 10 -11.45 -17.12 -2.59
C VAL A 10 -10.86 -16.66 -3.92
N LEU A 11 -9.81 -15.81 -3.89
CA LEU A 11 -9.14 -15.38 -5.11
C LEU A 11 -8.52 -16.56 -5.86
N PHE A 12 -7.85 -17.46 -5.14
CA PHE A 12 -7.23 -18.65 -5.71
C PHE A 12 -8.28 -19.60 -6.33
N TYR A 13 -9.34 -19.93 -5.59
CA TYR A 13 -10.41 -20.80 -6.09
C TYR A 13 -11.05 -20.23 -7.36
N ASN A 14 -11.38 -18.94 -7.37
CA ASN A 14 -12.00 -18.32 -8.54
C ASN A 14 -11.07 -18.30 -9.75
N ALA A 15 -9.75 -18.10 -9.54
CA ALA A 15 -8.76 -18.09 -10.61
C ALA A 15 -8.65 -19.46 -11.28
N VAL A 16 -8.57 -20.52 -10.46
CA VAL A 16 -8.44 -21.91 -10.94
C VAL A 16 -9.76 -22.43 -11.52
N ARG A 17 -10.90 -22.11 -10.90
CA ARG A 17 -12.20 -22.67 -11.26
C ARG A 17 -12.81 -22.04 -12.50
N TYR A 18 -12.68 -20.72 -12.65
CA TYR A 18 -13.37 -19.96 -13.69
C TYR A 18 -12.44 -19.37 -14.74
N GLY A 19 -11.12 -19.44 -14.54
CA GLY A 19 -10.14 -18.76 -15.39
C GLY A 19 -10.24 -17.25 -15.17
N MET A 20 -9.39 -16.71 -14.30
CA MET A 20 -9.22 -15.27 -14.20
C MET A 20 -7.95 -14.86 -14.95
N ASP A 21 -8.10 -14.00 -15.96
CA ASP A 21 -6.97 -13.34 -16.60
C ASP A 21 -6.36 -12.37 -15.59
N TYR A 22 -5.32 -12.83 -14.89
CA TYR A 22 -4.59 -11.99 -13.95
C TYR A 22 -3.63 -11.07 -14.72
N VAL A 23 -4.06 -9.82 -14.91
CA VAL A 23 -3.18 -8.76 -15.40
C VAL A 23 -2.47 -8.16 -14.18
N ASP A 24 -1.19 -8.47 -14.01
CA ASP A 24 -0.38 -7.84 -12.98
C ASP A 24 -0.12 -6.38 -13.35
N PRO A 25 -0.63 -5.39 -12.58
CA PRO A 25 -0.29 -3.98 -12.79
C PRO A 25 1.18 -3.67 -12.48
N GLY A 26 1.94 -4.65 -12.00
CA GLY A 26 3.36 -4.56 -11.71
C GLY A 26 3.64 -3.97 -10.34
N ALA A 27 4.88 -4.17 -9.88
CA ALA A 27 5.35 -3.73 -8.57
C ALA A 27 5.24 -2.20 -8.37
N SER A 28 5.43 -1.41 -9.44
CA SER A 28 5.39 0.05 -9.40
C SER A 28 4.02 0.59 -8.96
N SER A 29 2.93 0.02 -9.48
CA SER A 29 1.56 0.41 -9.12
C SER A 29 1.25 0.12 -7.65
N TYR A 30 1.73 -1.03 -7.14
CA TYR A 30 1.62 -1.37 -5.73
C TYR A 30 2.41 -0.42 -4.84
N GLU A 31 3.63 -0.08 -5.25
CA GLU A 31 4.52 0.83 -4.52
C GLU A 31 3.90 2.23 -4.39
N THR A 32 3.34 2.79 -5.48
CA THR A 32 2.65 4.08 -5.42
C THR A 32 1.49 4.06 -4.43
N ARG A 33 0.63 3.03 -4.50
CA ARG A 33 -0.51 2.88 -3.57
C ARG A 33 -0.07 2.63 -2.13
N TYR A 34 1.07 1.97 -1.95
CA TYR A 34 1.65 1.76 -0.62
C TYR A 34 2.11 3.09 -0.03
N ARG A 35 2.86 3.89 -0.79
CA ARG A 35 3.30 5.24 -0.37
C ARG A 35 2.13 6.12 0.05
N THR A 36 1.07 6.19 -0.75
CA THR A 36 -0.14 6.95 -0.39
C THR A 36 -0.77 6.46 0.91
N ARG A 37 -0.86 5.13 1.12
CA ARG A 37 -1.41 4.56 2.36
C ARG A 37 -0.56 4.92 3.58
N VAL A 38 0.77 4.87 3.46
CA VAL A 38 1.69 5.22 4.54
C VAL A 38 1.52 6.69 4.94
N VAL A 39 1.52 7.60 3.97
CA VAL A 39 1.34 9.04 4.22
C VAL A 39 -0.01 9.33 4.86
N ASN A 40 -1.10 8.76 4.33
CA ASN A 40 -2.44 8.96 4.89
C ASN A 40 -2.56 8.43 6.32
N ASN A 41 -1.97 7.27 6.61
CA ASN A 41 -1.95 6.71 7.96
C ASN A 41 -1.16 7.60 8.92
N LEU A 42 -0.03 8.15 8.48
CA LEU A 42 0.76 9.08 9.26
C LEU A 42 -0.03 10.36 9.57
N GLN A 43 -0.68 10.95 8.58
CA GLN A 43 -1.54 12.12 8.77
C GLN A 43 -2.68 11.86 9.77
N ARG A 44 -3.33 10.68 9.68
CA ARG A 44 -4.38 10.30 10.64
C ARG A 44 -3.83 10.18 12.06
N ARG A 45 -2.66 9.58 12.23
CA ARG A 45 -2.00 9.45 13.55
C ARG A 45 -1.59 10.82 14.10
N ALA A 46 -1.01 11.69 13.28
CA ALA A 46 -0.66 13.06 13.69
C ALA A 46 -1.89 13.84 14.19
N LYS A 47 -3.01 13.77 13.47
CA LYS A 47 -4.27 14.41 13.88
C LYS A 47 -4.78 13.92 15.24
N ALA A 48 -4.61 12.63 15.55
CA ALA A 48 -5.01 12.08 16.85
C ALA A 48 -4.23 12.70 18.03
N PHE A 49 -3.04 13.22 17.77
CA PHE A 49 -2.19 13.90 18.75
C PHE A 49 -2.24 15.43 18.65
N GLY A 50 -3.14 15.99 17.82
CA GLY A 50 -3.23 17.44 17.60
C GLY A 50 -2.10 18.01 16.74
N PHE A 51 -1.31 17.16 16.08
CA PHE A 51 -0.24 17.58 15.17
C PHE A 51 -0.72 17.66 13.71
N VAL A 52 -0.12 18.56 12.93
CA VAL A 52 -0.33 18.68 11.49
C VAL A 52 0.93 18.22 10.77
N HIS A 53 0.77 17.38 9.74
CA HIS A 53 1.87 16.93 8.90
C HIS A 53 2.31 18.07 7.98
N LEU A 54 3.49 18.64 8.21
CA LEU A 54 4.12 19.58 7.29
C LEU A 54 4.95 18.81 6.25
N PRO A 55 4.83 19.13 4.95
CA PRO A 55 5.81 18.68 3.97
C PRO A 55 7.15 19.33 4.31
N LEU A 56 8.15 18.51 4.62
CA LEU A 56 9.53 18.96 4.70
C LEU A 56 10.08 19.04 3.28
N GLU A 57 10.93 20.03 3.02
CA GLU A 57 11.76 20.06 1.80
C GLU A 57 12.41 18.68 1.63
N PRO A 58 12.46 18.14 0.40
CA PRO A 58 13.04 16.84 0.16
C PRO A 58 14.48 16.86 0.69
N LYS A 59 14.74 16.13 1.77
CA LYS A 59 16.08 15.94 2.31
C LYS A 59 16.86 15.19 1.22
N VAL A 60 17.72 15.92 0.50
CA VAL A 60 18.62 15.42 -0.55
C VAL A 60 19.75 14.61 0.08
N ASP A 61 19.40 13.63 0.91
CA ASP A 61 20.35 12.76 1.62
C ASP A 61 20.06 11.31 1.23
N ALA A 62 20.06 11.05 -0.07
CA ALA A 62 20.12 9.69 -0.63
C ALA A 62 20.75 9.68 -2.04
N ALA A 63 21.49 10.73 -2.40
CA ALA A 63 22.32 10.77 -3.59
C ALA A 63 23.80 10.66 -3.20
N VAL A 64 24.19 9.71 -2.34
CA VAL A 64 25.59 9.29 -2.19
C VAL A 64 25.66 7.80 -1.85
N SER A 65 26.50 7.12 -2.64
CA SER A 65 26.94 5.71 -2.65
C SER A 65 26.08 4.74 -3.44
#